data_AF-A0A3M2I5M5-F1
#
_entry.id   AF-A0A3M2I5M5-F1
#
_cell.length_a   1.000
_cell.length_b   1.000
_cell.length_c   1.000
_cell.angle_alpha   90.00
_cell.angle_beta   90.00
_cell.angle_gamma   90.00
#
_symmetry.space_group_name_H-M   'P 1'
#
loop_
_entity.id
_entity.type
_entity.pdbx_description
1 polymer ?
#
loop_
_entity_poly.entity_id
_entity_poly.type
_entity_poly.pdbx_seq_one_letter_code
_entity_poly.pdbx_strand_id
1 'polypeptide(L)'
;MSGLTRQDLNILKHYAKEGNRELYWNYLAHLPGNDGYGLLALGVVRNDNMPGKVANAYAQQHGGRTLTEREWEHFGQQLIQEDYKRRQIQFEKNDNPQSALNLPVWDVQEAHDKTFSDHELDPNAWTPRQLLEAARRQDGERAAERIWSNMLDNSALGLHRANSTLSDIQRYLPGAPGNAYFMGLGYASAVAAVSLDRKNPDHIGNKADSALHVNGLDIWLRIRTIPRLSAFPILDREDIQKLDDARQLRLERQQKSNQFHADDPHRQLLPSPKTLAQGEPQPDAQPPDARQAIQQAESAPAHPPLPPGFAPALKHGSDIRQPDHPGHDAYIHTLKAVRRMEAERGIAPGPHTEWLAARLAAEAAERKQGITRVEMDKDGWIHAIERHYAEDEGRRFGLPAAEATSIPVETSGARWLAAKSAHYVSTQPATERSEAHEYSLRMLPPDDRAMFSALRGQTPAHVGDAVVAQALLEARRNGIHETEQVAGVTMLGDQLHVIGTTPGQRIWLNVTAEAPPQESIQQTLQANQQREERLAAQNQQQAQQQTQARALSLG
;
A
#
# COMPACT_ATOMS: atom_id res chain seq x y z
N MET A 1 -5.09 -9.22 35.12
CA MET A 1 -6.43 -8.60 34.96
C MET A 1 -6.47 -8.00 33.58
N SER A 2 -7.58 -8.12 32.85
CA SER A 2 -7.70 -7.46 31.55
C SER A 2 -8.19 -6.03 31.76
N GLY A 3 -7.51 -5.04 31.17
CA GLY A 3 -7.98 -3.64 31.08
C GLY A 3 -7.05 -2.63 31.71
N LEU A 4 -7.38 -1.35 31.60
CA LEU A 4 -6.63 -0.29 32.27
C LEU A 4 -6.76 -0.43 33.79
N THR A 5 -5.70 -0.05 34.49
CA THR A 5 -5.69 0.18 35.93
C THR A 5 -5.73 1.69 36.23
N ARG A 6 -5.92 2.03 37.51
CA ARG A 6 -5.81 3.42 37.97
C ARG A 6 -4.41 4.00 37.72
N GLN A 7 -3.37 3.17 37.86
CA GLN A 7 -1.99 3.58 37.60
C GLN A 7 -1.79 3.89 36.11
N ASP A 8 -2.34 3.05 35.23
CA ASP A 8 -2.25 3.25 33.78
C ASP A 8 -2.90 4.58 33.36
N LEU A 9 -4.07 4.90 33.92
CA LEU A 9 -4.72 6.19 33.69
C LEU A 9 -3.88 7.38 34.19
N ASN A 10 -3.15 7.25 35.29
CA ASN A 10 -2.29 8.33 35.78
C ASN A 10 -1.11 8.57 34.83
N ILE A 11 -0.51 7.50 34.29
CA ILE A 11 0.58 7.59 33.32
C ILE A 11 0.07 8.22 32.01
N LEU A 12 -1.08 7.76 31.50
CA LEU A 12 -1.71 8.34 30.30
C LEU A 12 -2.08 9.81 30.49
N LYS A 13 -2.62 10.17 31.66
CA LYS A 13 -2.92 11.57 32.00
C LYS A 13 -1.69 12.45 31.93
N HIS A 14 -0.56 11.97 32.45
CA HIS A 14 0.69 12.71 32.40
C HIS A 14 1.11 12.97 30.96
N TYR A 15 1.19 11.94 30.12
CA TYR A 15 1.58 12.11 28.72
C TYR A 15 0.59 12.98 27.93
N ALA A 16 -0.71 12.88 28.19
CA ALA A 16 -1.72 13.74 27.58
C ALA A 16 -1.55 15.22 28.00
N LYS A 17 -1.23 15.48 29.27
CA LYS A 17 -0.99 16.84 29.79
C LYS A 17 0.28 17.47 29.23
N GLU A 18 1.36 16.69 29.11
CA GLU A 18 2.63 17.17 28.55
C GLU A 18 2.64 17.23 27.01
N GLY A 19 1.53 16.82 26.37
CA GLY A 19 1.42 16.74 24.93
C GLY A 19 2.41 15.74 24.31
N ASN A 20 2.78 14.69 25.03
CA ASN A 20 3.73 13.69 24.57
C ASN A 20 2.99 12.55 23.85
N ARG A 21 2.66 12.80 22.59
CA ARG A 21 1.87 11.88 21.74
C ARG A 21 2.57 10.53 21.54
N GLU A 22 3.90 10.55 21.36
CA GLU A 22 4.66 9.33 21.12
C GLU A 22 4.62 8.42 22.37
N LEU A 23 4.91 8.95 23.55
CA LEU A 23 4.90 8.15 24.77
C LEU A 23 3.47 7.75 25.20
N TYR A 24 2.46 8.59 24.93
CA TYR A 24 1.06 8.25 25.16
C TYR A 24 0.65 6.98 24.40
N TRP A 25 0.84 6.97 23.08
CA TRP A 25 0.49 5.82 22.24
C TRP A 25 1.42 4.62 22.45
N ASN A 26 2.70 4.87 22.75
CA ASN A 26 3.66 3.83 23.11
C ASN A 26 3.23 3.07 24.36
N TYR A 27 2.79 3.79 25.39
CA TYR A 27 2.33 3.18 26.62
C TYR A 27 1.10 2.28 26.37
N LEU A 28 0.07 2.80 25.68
CA LEU A 28 -1.11 2.01 25.31
C LEU A 28 -0.77 0.74 24.51
N ALA A 29 0.16 0.84 23.55
CA ALA A 29 0.55 -0.27 22.70
C ALA A 29 1.28 -1.40 23.46
N HIS A 30 1.88 -1.12 24.63
CA HIS A 30 2.52 -2.14 25.46
C HIS A 30 1.55 -2.88 26.38
N LEU A 31 0.37 -2.30 26.66
CA LEU A 31 -0.54 -2.88 27.65
C LEU A 31 -1.12 -4.21 27.15
N PRO A 32 -1.17 -5.25 27.99
CA PRO A 32 -1.67 -6.56 27.59
C PRO A 32 -3.16 -6.49 27.26
N GLY A 33 -3.54 -7.07 26.11
CA GLY A 33 -4.92 -7.07 25.64
C GLY A 33 -5.34 -5.80 24.90
N ASN A 34 -4.40 -4.92 24.51
CA ASN A 34 -4.68 -3.83 23.60
C ASN A 34 -5.09 -4.34 22.21
N ASP A 35 -5.96 -3.59 21.52
CA ASP A 35 -6.53 -3.90 20.21
C ASP A 35 -5.67 -3.48 19.01
N GLY A 36 -4.47 -2.92 19.26
CA GLY A 36 -3.57 -2.41 18.23
C GLY A 36 -3.79 -0.95 17.82
N TYR A 37 -4.78 -0.24 18.38
CA TYR A 37 -5.03 1.17 18.08
C TYR A 37 -3.83 2.08 18.42
N GLY A 38 -3.25 1.92 19.62
CA GLY A 38 -2.06 2.69 20.02
C GLY A 38 -0.87 2.46 19.07
N LEU A 39 -0.71 1.22 18.59
CA LEU A 39 0.37 0.87 17.67
C LEU A 39 0.15 1.48 16.26
N LEU A 40 -1.09 1.56 15.79
CA LEU A 40 -1.44 2.27 14.55
C LEU A 40 -1.21 3.77 14.68
N ALA A 41 -1.63 4.37 15.80
CA ALA A 41 -1.45 5.80 16.09
C ALA A 41 0.02 6.21 16.17
N LEU A 42 0.91 5.35 16.69
CA LEU A 42 2.36 5.57 16.65
C LEU A 42 2.90 5.76 15.24
N GLY A 43 2.42 4.97 14.28
CA GLY A 43 2.79 5.10 12.87
C GLY A 43 2.40 6.46 12.27
N VAL A 44 1.27 7.03 12.71
CA VAL A 44 0.82 8.37 12.33
C VAL A 44 1.72 9.45 12.91
N VAL A 45 2.05 9.35 14.22
CA VAL A 45 2.92 10.30 14.92
C VAL A 45 4.30 10.37 14.28
N ARG A 46 4.89 9.21 13.98
CA ARG A 46 6.26 9.10 13.42
C ARG A 46 6.32 9.23 11.91
N ASN A 47 5.18 9.08 11.23
CA ASN A 47 5.08 9.00 9.78
C ASN A 47 6.04 7.95 9.19
N ASP A 48 6.28 6.84 9.90
CA ASP A 48 7.34 5.87 9.58
C ASP A 48 6.80 4.53 9.06
N ASN A 49 5.47 4.38 8.98
CA ASN A 49 4.82 3.27 8.29
C ASN A 49 3.77 3.70 7.29
N MET A 50 3.43 2.80 6.37
CA MET A 50 2.50 3.10 5.28
C MET A 50 1.12 3.53 5.79
N PRO A 51 0.48 2.86 6.76
CA PRO A 51 -0.85 3.27 7.24
C PRO A 51 -0.83 4.65 7.88
N GLY A 52 0.21 4.96 8.65
CA GLY A 52 0.40 6.28 9.26
C GLY A 52 0.61 7.38 8.21
N LYS A 53 1.42 7.11 7.19
CA LYS A 53 1.64 8.03 6.06
C LYS A 53 0.36 8.27 5.26
N VAL A 54 -0.44 7.22 5.01
CA VAL A 54 -1.76 7.33 4.34
C VAL A 54 -2.70 8.20 5.17
N ALA A 55 -2.80 7.96 6.47
CA ALA A 55 -3.67 8.76 7.34
C ALA A 55 -3.26 10.23 7.35
N ASN A 56 -1.96 10.54 7.47
CA ASN A 56 -1.46 11.91 7.40
C ASN A 56 -1.75 12.57 6.04
N ALA A 57 -1.51 11.88 4.93
CA ALA A 57 -1.77 12.41 3.59
C ALA A 57 -3.27 12.60 3.32
N TYR A 58 -4.10 11.66 3.78
CA TYR A 58 -5.55 11.75 3.66
C TYR A 58 -6.10 12.94 4.45
N ALA A 59 -5.64 13.12 5.70
CA ALA A 59 -6.04 14.24 6.54
C ALA A 59 -5.60 15.59 5.95
N GLN A 60 -4.39 15.67 5.40
CA GLN A 60 -3.91 16.86 4.69
C GLN A 60 -4.77 17.23 3.47
N GLN A 61 -5.24 16.22 2.73
CA GLN A 61 -6.04 16.43 1.52
C GLN A 61 -7.50 16.78 1.83
N HIS A 62 -8.09 16.12 2.83
CA HIS A 62 -9.53 16.20 3.11
C HIS A 62 -9.87 17.17 4.23
N GLY A 63 -8.88 17.70 4.96
CA GLY A 63 -9.09 18.63 6.07
C GLY A 63 -9.61 20.01 5.66
N GLY A 64 -9.72 20.31 4.36
CA GLY A 64 -10.22 21.59 3.84
C GLY A 64 -9.20 22.74 3.84
N ARG A 65 -8.08 22.60 4.57
CA ARG A 65 -6.93 23.52 4.52
C ARG A 65 -5.61 22.78 4.76
N THR A 66 -4.53 23.36 4.25
CA THR A 66 -3.18 22.82 4.40
C THR A 66 -2.60 23.24 5.75
N LEU A 67 -2.35 22.28 6.64
CA LEU A 67 -1.63 22.50 7.91
C LEU A 67 -0.12 22.32 7.77
N THR A 68 0.63 23.06 8.58
CA THR A 68 2.06 22.86 8.87
C THR A 68 2.29 21.66 9.80
N GLU A 69 3.52 21.17 9.89
CA GLU A 69 3.86 20.07 10.82
C GLU A 69 3.61 20.46 12.29
N ARG A 70 3.78 21.74 12.63
CA ARG A 70 3.50 22.28 13.97
C ARG A 70 2.01 22.38 14.25
N GLU A 71 1.19 22.80 13.29
CA GLU A 71 -0.28 22.76 13.47
C GLU A 71 -0.78 21.32 13.65
N TRP A 72 -0.25 20.35 12.89
CA TRP A 72 -0.54 18.93 13.10
C TRP A 72 -0.06 18.40 14.46
N GLU A 73 1.03 18.94 15.00
CA GLU A 73 1.46 18.63 16.37
C GLU A 73 0.41 19.08 17.39
N HIS A 74 -0.05 20.33 17.30
CA HIS A 74 -1.07 20.86 18.21
C HIS A 74 -2.39 20.06 18.10
N PHE A 75 -2.82 19.75 16.87
CA PHE A 75 -3.96 18.86 16.61
C PHE A 75 -3.78 17.52 17.34
N GLY A 76 -2.62 16.89 17.19
CA GLY A 76 -2.38 15.60 17.81
C GLY A 76 -2.31 15.66 19.35
N GLN A 77 -1.88 16.77 19.92
CA GLN A 77 -1.82 16.98 21.37
C GLN A 77 -3.22 17.12 21.95
N GLN A 78 -4.11 17.82 21.25
CA GLN A 78 -5.52 17.88 21.61
C GLN A 78 -6.22 16.53 21.44
N LEU A 79 -5.90 15.78 20.38
CA LEU A 79 -6.47 14.44 20.14
C LEU A 79 -6.19 13.49 21.30
N ILE A 80 -4.95 13.43 21.82
CA ILE A 80 -4.64 12.55 22.97
C ILE A 80 -5.32 13.01 24.27
N GLN A 81 -5.64 14.30 24.41
CA GLN A 81 -6.42 14.80 25.54
C GLN A 81 -7.89 14.36 25.44
N GLU A 82 -8.49 14.43 24.25
CA GLU A 82 -9.86 13.95 24.03
C GLU A 82 -9.95 12.42 24.15
N ASP A 83 -8.99 11.67 23.59
CA ASP A 83 -8.88 10.22 23.77
C ASP A 83 -8.77 9.85 25.26
N TYR A 84 -7.88 10.52 26.01
CA TYR A 84 -7.74 10.30 27.46
C TYR A 84 -9.05 10.55 28.21
N LYS A 85 -9.80 11.62 27.89
CA LYS A 85 -11.09 11.91 28.52
C LYS A 85 -12.08 10.75 28.31
N ARG A 86 -12.14 10.16 27.11
CA ARG A 86 -13.00 9.00 26.83
C ARG A 86 -12.58 7.77 27.63
N ARG A 87 -11.28 7.49 27.72
CA ARG A 87 -10.77 6.38 28.55
C ARG A 87 -11.11 6.58 30.01
N GLN A 88 -10.99 7.81 30.51
CA GLN A 88 -11.37 8.16 31.87
C GLN A 88 -12.88 7.96 32.10
N ILE A 89 -13.73 8.36 31.15
CA ILE A 89 -15.18 8.13 31.23
C ILE A 89 -15.48 6.62 31.29
N GLN A 90 -14.89 5.82 30.40
CA GLN A 90 -15.09 4.36 30.40
C GLN A 90 -14.66 3.71 31.71
N PHE A 91 -13.53 4.14 32.27
CA PHE A 91 -13.02 3.60 33.52
C PHE A 91 -13.81 4.06 34.75
N GLU A 92 -14.07 5.36 34.89
CA GLU A 92 -14.59 5.94 36.13
C GLU A 92 -16.12 5.96 36.18
N LYS A 93 -16.78 6.28 35.06
CA LYS A 93 -18.24 6.43 35.02
C LYS A 93 -18.93 5.14 34.63
N ASN A 94 -18.35 4.40 33.68
CA ASN A 94 -18.96 3.18 33.16
C ASN A 94 -18.45 1.90 33.87
N ASP A 95 -17.50 2.04 34.80
CA ASP A 95 -16.85 0.93 35.51
C ASP A 95 -16.34 -0.18 34.56
N ASN A 96 -15.82 0.24 33.40
CA ASN A 96 -15.44 -0.65 32.31
C ASN A 96 -13.96 -0.48 31.94
N PRO A 97 -13.03 -1.08 32.69
CA PRO A 97 -11.59 -0.98 32.44
C PRO A 97 -11.16 -1.63 31.12
N GLN A 98 -11.96 -2.57 30.57
CA GLN A 98 -11.72 -3.16 29.26
C GLN A 98 -11.98 -2.16 28.14
N SER A 99 -13.14 -1.51 28.14
CA SER A 99 -13.44 -0.45 27.18
C SER A 99 -12.57 0.79 27.38
N ALA A 100 -12.04 1.02 28.58
CA ALA A 100 -11.05 2.07 28.78
C ALA A 100 -9.70 1.75 28.10
N LEU A 101 -9.33 0.47 28.00
CA LEU A 101 -8.12 0.03 27.29
C LEU A 101 -8.35 0.00 25.77
N ASN A 102 -9.48 -0.54 25.34
CA ASN A 102 -9.89 -0.64 23.93
C ASN A 102 -11.18 0.16 23.77
N LEU A 103 -11.02 1.45 23.45
CA LEU A 103 -12.15 2.35 23.33
C LEU A 103 -13.13 1.84 22.27
N PRO A 104 -14.45 1.84 22.56
CA PRO A 104 -15.47 1.69 21.55
C PRO A 104 -15.22 2.65 20.38
N VAL A 105 -15.47 2.21 19.15
CA VAL A 105 -15.25 3.04 17.95
C VAL A 105 -16.00 4.37 18.02
N TRP A 106 -17.17 4.40 18.67
CA TRP A 106 -17.91 5.64 18.92
C TRP A 106 -17.10 6.65 19.71
N ASP A 107 -16.45 6.23 20.80
CA ASP A 107 -15.63 7.12 21.63
C ASP A 107 -14.39 7.61 20.87
N VAL A 108 -13.77 6.73 20.07
CA VAL A 108 -12.64 7.10 19.21
C VAL A 108 -13.08 8.12 18.16
N GLN A 109 -14.21 7.87 17.49
CA GLN A 109 -14.78 8.78 16.50
C GLN A 109 -15.10 10.14 17.12
N GLU A 110 -15.75 10.18 18.28
CA GLU A 110 -16.10 11.42 18.96
C GLU A 110 -14.87 12.25 19.35
N ALA A 111 -13.78 11.60 19.78
CA ALA A 111 -12.52 12.28 20.05
C ALA A 111 -11.90 12.91 18.79
N HIS A 112 -11.94 12.20 17.65
CA HIS A 112 -11.48 12.74 16.37
C HIS A 112 -12.38 13.88 15.91
N ASP A 113 -13.69 13.68 15.85
CA ASP A 113 -14.65 14.68 15.37
C ASP A 113 -14.53 16.00 16.10
N LYS A 114 -14.44 15.91 17.43
CA LYS A 114 -14.25 17.08 18.28
C LYS A 114 -12.93 17.79 17.94
N THR A 115 -11.84 17.03 17.82
CA THR A 115 -10.52 17.61 17.52
C THR A 115 -10.46 18.22 16.11
N PHE A 116 -11.01 17.55 15.09
CA PHE A 116 -11.12 18.11 13.73
C PHE A 116 -11.95 19.39 13.72
N SER A 117 -13.11 19.38 14.37
CA SER A 117 -13.99 20.56 14.44
C SER A 117 -13.34 21.73 15.18
N ASP A 118 -12.69 21.48 16.33
CA ASP A 118 -12.01 22.51 17.13
C ASP A 118 -10.82 23.15 16.38
N HIS A 119 -10.26 22.46 15.38
CA HIS A 119 -9.18 22.94 14.51
C HIS A 119 -9.67 23.51 13.15
N GLU A 120 -10.98 23.65 12.97
CA GLU A 120 -11.62 24.11 11.73
C GLU A 120 -11.28 23.23 10.52
N LEU A 121 -11.21 21.91 10.75
CA LEU A 121 -10.99 20.90 9.73
C LEU A 121 -12.26 20.07 9.52
N ASP A 122 -12.47 19.57 8.30
CA ASP A 122 -13.57 18.64 8.03
C ASP A 122 -13.35 17.32 8.81
N PRO A 123 -14.30 16.89 9.68
CA PRO A 123 -14.20 15.61 10.39
C PRO A 123 -14.03 14.40 9.46
N ASN A 124 -14.50 14.48 8.20
CA ASN A 124 -14.30 13.43 7.20
C ASN A 124 -12.84 13.25 6.78
N ALA A 125 -11.95 14.14 7.21
CA ALA A 125 -10.50 13.96 7.10
C ALA A 125 -9.96 12.88 8.05
N TRP A 126 -10.73 12.45 9.06
CA TRP A 126 -10.45 11.21 9.76
C TRP A 126 -10.75 10.02 8.84
N THR A 127 -9.69 9.32 8.42
CA THR A 127 -9.71 8.32 7.36
C THR A 127 -10.89 7.34 7.41
N PRO A 128 -11.25 6.70 8.55
CA PRO A 128 -12.32 5.71 8.56
C PRO A 128 -13.73 6.31 8.70
N ARG A 129 -13.87 7.61 9.00
CA ARG A 129 -15.14 8.22 9.44
C ARG A 129 -16.32 7.91 8.52
N GLN A 130 -16.18 8.21 7.23
CA GLN A 130 -17.28 8.09 6.26
C GLN A 130 -17.77 6.65 6.15
N LEU A 131 -16.85 5.68 6.18
CA LEU A 131 -17.18 4.26 6.14
C LEU A 131 -17.85 3.79 7.44
N LEU A 132 -17.31 4.19 8.59
CA LEU A 132 -17.87 3.85 9.89
C LEU A 132 -19.27 4.41 10.07
N GLU A 133 -19.49 5.67 9.70
CA GLU A 133 -20.82 6.27 9.74
C GLU A 133 -21.81 5.58 8.79
N ALA A 134 -21.37 5.23 7.58
CA ALA A 134 -22.23 4.54 6.62
C ALA A 134 -22.63 3.15 7.15
N ALA A 135 -21.68 2.40 7.70
CA ALA A 135 -21.95 1.11 8.32
C ALA A 135 -22.86 1.24 9.55
N ARG A 136 -22.64 2.26 10.39
CA ARG A 136 -23.49 2.55 11.55
C ARG A 136 -24.92 2.88 11.13
N ARG A 137 -25.10 3.70 10.09
CA ARG A 137 -26.43 4.06 9.56
C ARG A 137 -27.18 2.86 8.97
N GLN A 138 -26.46 1.96 8.31
CA GLN A 138 -27.07 0.82 7.62
C GLN A 138 -27.32 -0.37 8.55
N ASP A 139 -26.31 -0.80 9.30
CA ASP A 139 -26.30 -2.05 10.06
C ASP A 139 -26.05 -1.86 11.58
N GLY A 140 -26.00 -0.60 12.07
CA GLY A 140 -25.89 -0.26 13.49
C GLY A 140 -24.45 -0.25 14.05
N GLU A 141 -24.31 0.10 15.33
CA GLU A 141 -23.00 0.31 15.99
C GLU A 141 -22.09 -0.92 15.91
N ARG A 142 -22.66 -2.12 16.02
CA ARG A 142 -21.90 -3.38 15.95
C ARG A 142 -21.19 -3.54 14.60
N ALA A 143 -21.78 -3.03 13.51
CA ALA A 143 -21.14 -3.07 12.20
C ALA A 143 -19.94 -2.11 12.13
N ALA A 144 -20.06 -0.91 12.69
CA ALA A 144 -18.96 0.03 12.79
C ALA A 144 -17.81 -0.51 13.66
N GLU A 145 -18.12 -1.09 14.82
CA GLU A 145 -17.12 -1.73 15.71
C GLU A 145 -16.35 -2.85 15.02
N ARG A 146 -17.05 -3.67 14.24
CA ARG A 146 -16.43 -4.76 13.47
C ARG A 146 -15.48 -4.21 12.40
N ILE A 147 -15.91 -3.19 11.64
CA ILE A 147 -15.06 -2.55 10.62
C ILE A 147 -13.82 -1.94 11.27
N TRP A 148 -14.00 -1.23 12.38
CA TRP A 148 -12.91 -0.63 13.13
C TRP A 148 -11.92 -1.69 13.62
N SER A 149 -12.41 -2.76 14.25
CA SER A 149 -11.57 -3.88 14.69
C SER A 149 -10.75 -4.49 13.54
N ASN A 150 -11.37 -4.67 12.37
CA ASN A 150 -10.68 -5.16 11.17
C ASN A 150 -9.63 -4.18 10.63
N MET A 151 -9.83 -2.87 10.82
CA MET A 151 -8.85 -1.84 10.44
C MET A 151 -7.65 -1.78 11.38
N LEU A 152 -7.87 -2.11 12.66
CA LEU A 152 -6.82 -2.21 13.67
C LEU A 152 -5.96 -3.47 13.52
N ASP A 153 -6.51 -4.52 12.90
CA ASP A 153 -5.78 -5.76 12.67
C ASP A 153 -4.60 -5.56 11.70
N ASN A 154 -3.40 -5.64 12.27
CA ASN A 154 -2.12 -5.55 11.55
C ASN A 154 -1.52 -6.93 11.23
N SER A 155 -2.29 -8.02 11.41
CA SER A 155 -1.88 -9.36 11.01
C SER A 155 -1.65 -9.45 9.50
N ALA A 156 -0.81 -10.42 9.09
CA ALA A 156 -0.43 -10.63 7.68
C ALA A 156 0.07 -9.36 6.96
N LEU A 157 0.83 -8.50 7.66
CA LEU A 157 1.43 -7.28 7.11
C LEU A 157 0.40 -6.29 6.50
N GLY A 158 -0.86 -6.36 6.96
CA GLY A 158 -1.95 -5.48 6.54
C GLY A 158 -2.76 -5.92 5.31
N LEU A 159 -2.52 -7.12 4.76
CA LEU A 159 -3.28 -7.65 3.61
C LEU A 159 -4.76 -7.94 3.93
N HIS A 160 -5.02 -8.47 5.13
CA HIS A 160 -6.39 -8.73 5.58
C HIS A 160 -7.22 -7.44 5.67
N ARG A 161 -6.61 -6.37 6.20
CA ARG A 161 -7.20 -5.02 6.27
C ARG A 161 -7.54 -4.45 4.89
N ALA A 162 -6.69 -4.63 3.89
CA ALA A 162 -6.91 -4.08 2.55
C ALA A 162 -8.12 -4.72 1.84
N ASN A 163 -8.26 -6.04 1.95
CA ASN A 163 -9.38 -6.78 1.37
C ASN A 163 -10.71 -6.52 2.10
N SER A 164 -10.72 -6.51 3.44
CA SER A 164 -11.93 -6.25 4.23
C SER A 164 -12.43 -4.81 4.06
N THR A 165 -11.52 -3.83 4.04
CA THR A 165 -11.89 -2.43 3.83
C THR A 165 -12.50 -2.22 2.44
N LEU A 166 -12.00 -2.91 1.40
CA LEU A 166 -12.55 -2.80 0.04
C LEU A 166 -13.97 -3.41 -0.06
N SER A 167 -14.19 -4.58 0.55
CA SER A 167 -15.53 -5.18 0.60
C SER A 167 -16.51 -4.31 1.39
N ASP A 168 -16.06 -3.69 2.47
CA ASP A 168 -16.89 -2.84 3.31
C ASP A 168 -17.23 -1.51 2.59
N ILE A 169 -16.29 -0.93 1.83
CA ILE A 169 -16.58 0.22 0.97
C ILE A 169 -17.66 -0.13 -0.06
N GLN A 170 -17.53 -1.26 -0.75
CA GLN A 170 -18.53 -1.70 -1.74
C GLN A 170 -19.92 -1.91 -1.13
N ARG A 171 -19.98 -2.42 0.10
CA ARG A 171 -21.24 -2.69 0.82
C ARG A 171 -21.90 -1.43 1.36
N TYR A 172 -21.15 -0.57 2.05
CA TYR A 172 -21.71 0.53 2.84
C TYR A 172 -21.64 1.89 2.15
N LEU A 173 -20.77 2.05 1.15
CA LEU A 173 -20.66 3.27 0.34
C LEU A 173 -20.82 2.95 -1.15
N PRO A 174 -21.99 2.49 -1.63
CA PRO A 174 -22.16 2.18 -3.05
C PRO A 174 -22.15 3.44 -3.92
N GLY A 175 -21.66 3.32 -5.15
CA GLY A 175 -21.74 4.38 -6.16
C GLY A 175 -20.76 5.54 -5.96
N ALA A 176 -21.22 6.76 -6.23
CA ALA A 176 -20.34 7.94 -6.26
C ALA A 176 -19.62 8.26 -4.93
N PRO A 177 -20.26 8.16 -3.75
CA PRO A 177 -19.57 8.40 -2.46
C PRO A 177 -18.44 7.41 -2.19
N GLY A 178 -18.65 6.11 -2.49
CA GLY A 178 -17.60 5.10 -2.36
C GLY A 178 -16.45 5.30 -3.32
N ASN A 179 -16.74 5.67 -4.57
CA ASN A 179 -15.70 5.99 -5.54
C ASN A 179 -14.86 7.20 -5.09
N ALA A 180 -15.49 8.27 -4.59
CA ALA A 180 -14.78 9.44 -4.08
C ALA A 180 -13.89 9.08 -2.87
N TYR A 181 -14.44 8.34 -1.91
CA TYR A 181 -13.70 7.86 -0.74
C TYR A 181 -12.51 6.95 -1.14
N PHE A 182 -12.73 6.01 -2.05
CA PHE A 182 -11.70 5.12 -2.58
C PHE A 182 -10.60 5.88 -3.33
N MET A 183 -10.96 6.83 -4.19
CA MET A 183 -9.99 7.67 -4.91
C MET A 183 -9.17 8.54 -3.95
N GLY A 184 -9.78 9.07 -2.89
CA GLY A 184 -9.08 9.79 -1.82
C GLY A 184 -8.04 8.93 -1.11
N LEU A 185 -8.40 7.68 -0.76
CA LEU A 185 -7.46 6.71 -0.19
C LEU A 185 -6.33 6.35 -1.16
N GLY A 186 -6.63 6.18 -2.46
CA GLY A 186 -5.65 5.92 -3.50
C GLY A 186 -4.64 7.05 -3.66
N TYR A 187 -5.11 8.30 -3.71
CA TYR A 187 -4.24 9.48 -3.77
C TYR A 187 -3.36 9.61 -2.52
N ALA A 188 -3.96 9.48 -1.32
CA ALA A 188 -3.22 9.51 -0.07
C ALA A 188 -2.14 8.41 0.00
N SER A 189 -2.42 7.23 -0.57
CA SER A 189 -1.45 6.14 -0.69
C SER A 189 -0.29 6.47 -1.64
N ALA A 190 -0.57 7.11 -2.78
CA ALA A 190 0.48 7.56 -3.69
C ALA A 190 1.40 8.62 -3.03
N VAL A 191 0.81 9.59 -2.33
CA VAL A 191 1.56 10.60 -1.55
C VAL A 191 2.39 9.92 -0.44
N ALA A 192 1.81 8.94 0.25
CA ALA A 192 2.49 8.20 1.30
C ALA A 192 3.73 7.43 0.80
N ALA A 193 3.66 6.80 -0.38
CA ALA A 193 4.76 6.00 -0.95
C ALA A 193 6.05 6.82 -1.19
N VAL A 194 5.88 8.10 -1.53
CA VAL A 194 6.99 9.03 -1.75
C VAL A 194 7.34 9.87 -0.52
N SER A 195 6.52 9.84 0.54
CA SER A 195 6.77 10.64 1.74
C SER A 195 7.98 10.12 2.54
N LEU A 196 8.79 11.05 3.05
CA LEU A 196 9.85 10.74 4.02
C LEU A 196 9.23 10.47 5.41
N ASP A 197 9.95 9.74 6.26
CA ASP A 197 9.59 9.70 7.68
C ASP A 197 9.91 11.04 8.37
N ARG A 198 9.40 11.22 9.60
CA ARG A 198 9.61 12.44 10.38
C ARG A 198 10.70 12.29 11.45
N LYS A 199 11.54 11.25 11.39
CA LYS A 199 12.57 10.99 12.41
C LYS A 199 13.81 11.82 12.21
N ASN A 200 14.21 12.04 10.97
CA ASN A 200 15.36 12.88 10.64
C ASN A 200 14.95 14.37 10.69
N PRO A 201 15.48 15.18 11.62
CA PRO A 201 15.16 16.60 11.71
C PRO A 201 15.78 17.40 10.56
N ASP A 202 16.88 16.92 9.99
CA ASP A 202 17.64 17.61 8.95
C ASP A 202 17.12 17.29 7.52
N HIS A 203 16.14 16.39 7.35
CA HIS A 203 15.62 15.99 6.04
C HIS A 203 14.09 16.08 5.97
N ILE A 204 13.59 17.07 5.23
CA ILE A 204 12.18 17.45 5.20
C ILE A 204 11.64 17.39 3.77
N GLY A 205 10.43 16.88 3.57
CA GLY A 205 9.78 16.81 2.25
C GLY A 205 9.49 15.37 1.82
N ASN A 206 9.69 15.07 0.54
CA ASN A 206 9.43 13.75 -0.04
C ASN A 206 10.65 13.24 -0.84
N LYS A 207 10.61 11.98 -1.28
CA LYS A 207 11.71 11.32 -2.00
C LYS A 207 12.08 12.03 -3.33
N ALA A 208 11.15 12.74 -3.94
CA ALA A 208 11.33 13.42 -5.24
C ALA A 208 11.82 14.87 -5.09
N ASP A 209 11.32 15.60 -4.09
CA ASP A 209 11.69 16.97 -3.75
C ASP A 209 11.74 17.11 -2.22
N SER A 210 12.95 17.33 -1.69
CA SER A 210 13.20 17.46 -0.26
C SER A 210 14.17 18.59 0.04
N ALA A 211 14.19 19.04 1.28
CA ALA A 211 15.17 19.97 1.82
C ALA A 211 16.08 19.23 2.81
N LEU A 212 17.39 19.40 2.66
CA LEU A 212 18.42 18.86 3.52
C LEU A 212 19.14 20.00 4.24
N HIS A 213 19.18 19.98 5.57
CA HIS A 213 19.94 20.92 6.38
C HIS A 213 21.40 20.51 6.48
N VAL A 214 22.31 21.43 6.19
CA VAL A 214 23.76 21.20 6.28
C VAL A 214 24.31 21.88 7.53
N ASN A 215 24.39 21.12 8.63
CA ASN A 215 24.75 21.64 9.96
C ASN A 215 26.05 22.45 10.02
N GLY A 216 27.08 22.09 9.23
CA GLY A 216 28.37 22.80 9.22
C GLY A 216 28.34 24.16 8.52
N LEU A 217 27.33 24.42 7.69
CA LEU A 217 27.20 25.65 6.89
C LEU A 217 25.94 26.45 7.27
N ASP A 218 25.05 25.89 8.08
CA ASP A 218 23.77 26.48 8.48
C ASP A 218 22.93 26.93 7.27
N ILE A 219 22.85 26.05 6.27
CA ILE A 219 22.08 26.27 5.04
C ILE A 219 21.14 25.10 4.76
N TRP A 220 20.04 25.41 4.08
CA TRP A 220 19.15 24.42 3.50
C TRP A 220 19.48 24.20 2.01
N LEU A 221 19.56 22.94 1.60
CA LEU A 221 19.68 22.53 0.21
C LEU A 221 18.38 21.87 -0.24
N ARG A 222 17.78 22.34 -1.34
CA ARG A 222 16.71 21.62 -2.03
C ARG A 222 17.33 20.51 -2.89
N ILE A 223 16.99 19.27 -2.57
CA ILE A 223 17.38 18.05 -3.27
C ILE A 223 16.21 17.58 -4.13
N ARG A 224 16.41 17.58 -5.45
CA ARG A 224 15.47 16.99 -6.41
C ARG A 224 16.08 15.75 -7.02
N THR A 225 15.38 14.63 -6.97
CA THR A 225 15.86 13.35 -7.53
C THR A 225 15.30 13.05 -8.92
N ILE A 226 14.22 13.74 -9.31
CA ILE A 226 13.56 13.59 -10.62
C ILE A 226 13.53 14.95 -11.35
N PRO A 227 13.90 15.02 -12.65
CA PRO A 227 14.35 13.95 -13.54
C PRO A 227 15.85 13.59 -13.39
N ARG A 228 16.64 14.42 -12.69
CA ARG A 228 18.03 14.14 -12.32
C ARG A 228 18.32 14.66 -10.93
N LEU A 229 19.23 13.98 -10.22
CA LEU A 229 19.71 14.44 -8.93
C LEU A 229 20.31 15.84 -9.05
N SER A 230 19.73 16.80 -8.34
CA SER A 230 20.19 18.19 -8.30
C SER A 230 20.02 18.76 -6.89
N ALA A 231 20.97 19.60 -6.48
CA ALA A 231 21.01 20.22 -5.17
C ALA A 231 21.24 21.72 -5.33
N PHE A 232 20.33 22.54 -4.77
CA PHE A 232 20.43 24.00 -4.83
C PHE A 232 20.20 24.62 -3.45
N PRO A 233 20.91 25.70 -3.09
CA PRO A 233 20.63 26.40 -1.84
C PRO A 233 19.23 27.01 -1.86
N ILE A 234 18.51 26.86 -0.77
CA ILE A 234 17.24 27.56 -0.53
C ILE A 234 17.61 28.94 0.04
N LEU A 235 17.22 30.00 -0.68
CA LEU A 235 17.54 31.39 -0.31
C LEU A 235 16.30 32.16 0.16
N ASP A 236 15.11 31.63 -0.12
CA ASP A 236 13.87 32.27 0.28
C ASP A 236 13.69 32.20 1.81
N ARG A 237 13.49 33.36 2.44
CA ARG A 237 13.42 33.44 3.91
C ARG A 237 12.18 32.76 4.47
N GLU A 238 11.06 32.78 3.76
CA GLU A 238 9.83 32.16 4.24
C GLU A 238 9.93 30.63 4.21
N ASP A 239 10.50 30.08 3.13
CA ASP A 239 10.82 28.65 3.02
C ASP A 239 11.81 28.21 4.11
N ILE A 240 12.88 28.97 4.36
CA ILE A 240 13.84 28.69 5.43
C ILE A 240 13.13 28.68 6.80
N GLN A 241 12.32 29.70 7.11
CA GLN A 241 11.59 29.80 8.37
C GLN A 241 10.68 28.59 8.61
N LYS A 242 9.98 28.10 7.57
CA LYS A 242 9.13 26.91 7.65
C LYS A 242 9.93 25.63 7.88
N LEU A 243 11.09 25.50 7.21
CA LEU A 243 11.98 24.36 7.37
C LEU A 243 12.63 24.33 8.75
N ASP A 244 13.08 25.47 9.24
CA ASP A 244 13.62 25.62 10.60
C ASP A 244 12.57 25.30 11.66
N ASP A 245 11.33 25.75 11.49
CA ASP A 245 10.25 25.44 12.41
C ASP A 245 9.95 23.93 12.46
N ALA A 246 9.86 23.28 11.30
CA ALA A 246 9.64 21.84 11.21
C ALA A 246 10.83 21.03 11.76
N ARG A 247 12.06 21.48 11.52
CA ARG A 247 13.28 20.90 12.10
C ARG A 247 13.28 21.02 13.62
N GLN A 248 13.00 22.21 14.14
CA GLN A 248 12.92 22.50 15.57
C GLN A 248 11.88 21.62 16.26
N LEU A 249 10.69 21.46 15.65
CA LEU A 249 9.66 20.56 16.14
C LEU A 249 10.14 19.09 16.21
N ARG A 250 10.88 18.61 15.20
CA ARG A 250 11.41 17.23 15.21
C ARG A 250 12.47 17.04 16.28
N LEU A 251 13.29 18.05 16.55
CA LEU A 251 14.23 18.04 17.69
C LEU A 251 13.48 18.01 19.03
N GLU A 252 12.42 18.82 19.20
CA GLU A 252 11.55 18.79 20.38
C GLU A 252 10.95 17.39 20.59
N ARG A 253 10.50 16.72 19.53
CA ARG A 253 10.00 15.34 19.59
C ARG A 253 11.08 14.35 20.02
N GLN A 254 12.30 14.45 19.48
CA GLN A 254 13.43 13.62 19.90
C GLN A 254 13.80 13.82 21.37
N GLN A 255 13.64 15.04 21.90
CA GLN A 255 13.82 15.28 23.34
C GLN A 255 12.69 14.64 24.15
N LYS A 256 11.43 14.83 23.74
CA LYS A 256 10.24 14.26 24.40
C LYS A 256 10.21 12.73 24.38
N SER A 257 10.76 12.08 23.36
CA SER A 257 10.78 10.61 23.24
C SER A 257 11.55 9.92 24.38
N ASN A 258 12.37 10.66 25.11
CA ASN A 258 13.15 10.18 26.27
C ASN A 258 12.53 10.56 27.62
N GLN A 259 11.41 11.28 27.66
CA GLN A 259 10.78 11.82 28.87
C GLN A 259 9.72 10.87 29.45
N PHE A 260 10.12 9.64 29.79
CA PHE A 260 9.21 8.66 30.35
C PHE A 260 8.73 9.06 31.75
N HIS A 261 7.45 8.83 32.04
CA HIS A 261 6.87 9.00 33.37
C HIS A 261 7.55 8.07 34.38
N ALA A 262 7.81 8.51 35.62
CA ALA A 262 8.55 7.73 36.61
C ALA A 262 7.97 6.31 36.83
N ASP A 263 6.65 6.18 36.82
CA ASP A 263 5.96 4.90 37.05
C ASP A 263 5.72 4.06 35.79
N ASP A 264 6.17 4.51 34.60
CA ASP A 264 6.00 3.76 33.35
C ASP A 264 7.02 2.59 33.25
N PRO A 265 6.60 1.31 33.29
CA PRO A 265 7.54 0.20 33.17
C PRO A 265 8.05 0.00 31.73
N HIS A 266 7.43 0.61 30.72
CA HIS A 266 7.69 0.41 29.30
C HIS A 266 8.66 1.46 28.74
N ARG A 267 9.92 1.40 29.17
CA ARG A 267 11.02 2.32 28.79
C ARG A 267 11.52 2.19 27.35
N GLN A 268 10.94 1.29 26.56
CA GLN A 268 11.34 1.07 25.17
C GLN A 268 10.26 1.58 24.24
N LEU A 269 10.67 2.09 23.09
CA LEU A 269 9.75 2.49 22.03
C LEU A 269 9.43 1.27 21.16
N LEU A 270 8.15 0.90 21.06
CA LEU A 270 7.74 -0.16 20.14
C LEU A 270 7.96 0.32 18.69
N PRO A 271 8.47 -0.56 17.80
CA PRO A 271 8.52 -0.24 16.38
C PRO A 271 7.10 -0.13 15.82
N SER A 272 6.90 0.82 14.91
CA SER A 272 5.64 0.89 14.16
C SER A 272 5.42 -0.39 13.34
N PRO A 273 4.17 -0.83 13.14
CA PRO A 273 3.87 -2.10 12.48
C PRO A 273 4.37 -2.08 11.03
N LYS A 274 5.04 -3.16 10.63
CA LYS A 274 5.55 -3.34 9.26
C LYS A 274 4.43 -3.81 8.34
N THR A 275 4.35 -3.22 7.15
CA THR A 275 3.44 -3.59 6.07
C THR A 275 4.22 -4.08 4.85
N LEU A 276 3.62 -4.89 3.96
CA LEU A 276 4.29 -5.38 2.74
C LEU A 276 4.77 -4.24 1.81
N ALA A 277 4.14 -3.07 1.92
CA ALA A 277 4.55 -1.86 1.19
C ALA A 277 5.84 -1.22 1.73
N GLN A 278 6.34 -1.64 2.90
CA GLN A 278 7.63 -1.23 3.43
C GLN A 278 8.67 -2.30 3.08
N GLY A 279 9.50 -2.02 2.07
CA GLY A 279 10.77 -2.73 1.89
C GLY A 279 11.63 -2.64 3.16
N GLU A 280 12.59 -3.56 3.30
CA GLU A 280 13.51 -3.57 4.45
C GLU A 280 14.20 -2.21 4.67
N PRO A 281 14.53 -1.85 5.93
CA PRO A 281 15.26 -0.61 6.18
C PRO A 281 16.62 -0.71 5.49
N GLN A 282 16.89 0.22 4.59
CA GLN A 282 18.22 0.40 4.03
C GLN A 282 19.13 0.89 5.17
N PRO A 283 20.22 0.17 5.50
CA PRO A 283 21.16 0.65 6.51
C PRO A 283 21.74 1.98 6.05
N ASP A 284 21.98 2.90 6.99
CA ASP A 284 22.53 4.25 6.81
C ASP A 284 23.61 4.30 5.71
N ALA A 285 23.17 4.55 4.47
CA ALA A 285 24.08 4.74 3.36
C ALA A 285 24.51 6.20 3.41
N GLN A 286 25.78 6.42 3.77
CA GLN A 286 26.42 7.71 3.54
C GLN A 286 26.16 8.13 2.08
N PRO A 287 25.76 9.39 1.83
CA PRO A 287 25.48 9.84 0.47
C PRO A 287 26.75 9.70 -0.39
N PRO A 288 26.62 9.21 -1.65
CA PRO A 288 27.77 9.03 -2.52
C PRO A 288 28.41 10.38 -2.87
N ASP A 289 29.74 10.37 -2.96
CA ASP A 289 30.56 11.53 -3.30
C ASP A 289 30.16 12.07 -4.69
N ALA A 290 29.64 13.31 -4.71
CA ALA A 290 29.09 13.96 -5.89
C ALA A 290 30.08 14.02 -7.08
N ARG A 291 31.39 13.91 -6.82
CA ARG A 291 32.42 13.91 -7.86
C ARG A 291 32.47 12.60 -8.67
N GLN A 292 32.15 11.45 -8.09
CA GLN A 292 32.11 10.18 -8.81
C GLN A 292 30.86 10.06 -9.70
N ALA A 293 29.73 10.60 -9.25
CA ALA A 293 28.48 10.62 -10.02
C ALA A 293 28.59 11.49 -11.29
N ILE A 294 29.34 12.59 -11.23
CA ILE A 294 29.55 13.50 -12.37
C ILE A 294 30.43 12.84 -13.45
N GLN A 295 31.50 12.12 -13.06
CA GLN A 295 32.37 11.41 -14.03
C GLN A 295 31.67 10.21 -14.71
N GLN A 296 30.73 9.56 -14.02
CA GLN A 296 29.92 8.49 -14.61
C GLN A 296 28.82 9.01 -15.55
N ALA A 297 28.31 10.23 -15.32
CA ALA A 297 27.30 10.85 -16.17
C ALA A 297 27.89 11.45 -17.47
N GLU A 298 29.14 11.94 -17.43
CA GLU A 298 29.81 12.55 -18.59
C GLU A 298 30.38 11.52 -19.59
N SER A 299 30.38 10.24 -19.24
CA SER A 299 30.99 9.17 -20.04
C SER A 299 30.00 8.14 -20.63
N ALA A 300 28.69 8.35 -20.50
CA ALA A 300 27.68 7.42 -21.03
C ALA A 300 27.54 7.54 -22.57
N PRO A 301 27.90 6.50 -23.36
CA PRO A 301 27.64 6.47 -24.80
C PRO A 301 26.20 5.99 -25.08
N ALA A 302 25.78 6.07 -26.36
CA ALA A 302 24.52 5.59 -26.91
C ALA A 302 24.03 4.26 -26.32
N HIS A 303 22.72 4.14 -26.09
CA HIS A 303 22.05 3.01 -25.42
C HIS A 303 22.67 1.64 -25.75
N PRO A 304 23.13 0.87 -24.74
CA PRO A 304 23.77 -0.42 -24.97
C PRO A 304 22.80 -1.42 -25.63
N PRO A 305 23.31 -2.38 -26.44
CA PRO A 305 22.48 -3.42 -27.05
C PRO A 305 21.73 -4.24 -26.00
N LEU A 306 20.54 -4.78 -26.36
CA LEU A 306 19.79 -5.65 -25.46
C LEU A 306 20.60 -6.91 -25.13
N PRO A 307 20.54 -7.41 -23.88
CA PRO A 307 21.23 -8.65 -23.53
C PRO A 307 20.64 -9.84 -24.30
N PRO A 308 21.44 -10.88 -24.61
CA PRO A 308 20.93 -12.12 -25.21
C PRO A 308 19.78 -12.71 -24.36
N GLY A 309 18.66 -13.03 -24.99
CA GLY A 309 17.49 -13.57 -24.29
C GLY A 309 16.72 -12.54 -23.44
N PHE A 310 16.91 -11.23 -23.67
CA PHE A 310 16.18 -10.16 -22.98
C PHE A 310 14.68 -10.42 -22.91
N ALA A 311 14.07 -10.21 -21.73
CA ALA A 311 12.62 -10.32 -21.51
C ALA A 311 12.01 -11.62 -22.06
N PRO A 312 12.39 -12.81 -21.56
CA PRO A 312 11.79 -14.05 -22.03
C PRO A 312 10.29 -14.05 -21.70
N ALA A 313 9.48 -14.64 -22.57
CA ALA A 313 8.07 -14.82 -22.29
C ALA A 313 7.84 -15.83 -21.16
N LEU A 314 6.65 -15.78 -20.54
CA LEU A 314 6.24 -16.79 -19.57
C LEU A 314 6.28 -18.18 -20.20
N LYS A 315 7.02 -19.08 -19.54
CA LYS A 315 6.96 -20.52 -19.75
C LYS A 315 6.47 -21.12 -18.44
N HIS A 316 5.48 -22.00 -18.52
CA HIS A 316 4.96 -22.69 -17.35
C HIS A 316 4.73 -24.17 -17.67
N GLY A 317 4.87 -25.02 -16.66
CA GLY A 317 4.45 -26.42 -16.72
C GLY A 317 2.95 -26.59 -16.47
N SER A 318 2.51 -27.84 -16.36
CA SER A 318 1.15 -28.20 -15.93
C SER A 318 1.05 -28.47 -14.42
N ASP A 319 2.18 -28.52 -13.71
CA ASP A 319 2.20 -28.73 -12.26
C ASP A 319 1.95 -27.40 -11.53
N ILE A 320 0.75 -27.25 -10.97
CA ILE A 320 0.33 -26.03 -10.25
C ILE A 320 1.14 -25.75 -8.97
N ARG A 321 1.93 -26.71 -8.50
CA ARG A 321 2.82 -26.53 -7.33
C ARG A 321 4.08 -25.74 -7.67
N GLN A 322 4.42 -25.61 -8.94
CA GLN A 322 5.63 -24.90 -9.34
C GLN A 322 5.41 -23.37 -9.25
N PRO A 323 6.37 -22.59 -8.73
CA PRO A 323 6.21 -21.14 -8.56
C PRO A 323 6.01 -20.37 -9.87
N ASP A 324 6.45 -20.91 -11.00
CA ASP A 324 6.28 -20.35 -12.34
C ASP A 324 4.89 -20.64 -12.94
N HIS A 325 4.09 -21.48 -12.29
CA HIS A 325 2.73 -21.78 -12.73
C HIS A 325 1.78 -20.62 -12.35
N PRO A 326 1.01 -20.05 -13.31
CA PRO A 326 0.08 -18.93 -13.06
C PRO A 326 -0.94 -19.15 -11.92
N GLY A 327 -1.32 -20.41 -11.68
CA GLY A 327 -2.21 -20.82 -10.60
C GLY A 327 -1.56 -21.12 -9.25
N HIS A 328 -0.24 -20.93 -9.10
CA HIS A 328 0.50 -21.30 -7.89
C HIS A 328 -0.08 -20.68 -6.62
N ASP A 329 -0.36 -19.38 -6.63
CA ASP A 329 -0.91 -18.70 -5.46
C ASP A 329 -2.28 -19.26 -5.07
N ALA A 330 -3.16 -19.51 -6.06
CA ALA A 330 -4.46 -20.13 -5.82
C ALA A 330 -4.32 -21.53 -5.20
N TYR A 331 -3.33 -22.30 -5.64
CA TYR A 331 -2.98 -23.59 -5.03
C TYR A 331 -2.50 -23.43 -3.59
N ILE A 332 -1.56 -22.53 -3.31
CA ILE A 332 -1.03 -22.31 -1.95
C ILE A 332 -2.15 -21.87 -0.98
N HIS A 333 -3.05 -20.99 -1.43
CA HIS A 333 -4.21 -20.58 -0.66
C HIS A 333 -5.15 -21.76 -0.36
N THR A 334 -5.45 -22.57 -1.37
CA THR A 334 -6.31 -23.74 -1.23
C THR A 334 -5.66 -24.79 -0.33
N LEU A 335 -4.36 -25.02 -0.45
CA LEU A 335 -3.59 -25.96 0.37
C LEU A 335 -3.65 -25.61 1.85
N LYS A 336 -3.56 -24.31 2.20
CA LYS A 336 -3.75 -23.84 3.58
C LYS A 336 -5.16 -24.16 4.10
N ALA A 337 -6.19 -23.97 3.28
CA ALA A 337 -7.58 -24.26 3.66
C ALA A 337 -7.82 -25.76 3.84
N VAL A 338 -7.24 -26.61 2.97
CA VAL A 338 -7.31 -28.06 3.09
C VAL A 338 -6.60 -28.56 4.35
N ARG A 339 -5.38 -28.10 4.62
CA ARG A 339 -4.63 -28.50 5.84
C ARG A 339 -5.37 -28.14 7.12
N ARG A 340 -6.06 -26.99 7.14
CA ARG A 340 -6.91 -26.60 8.27
C ARG A 340 -8.07 -27.57 8.46
N MET A 341 -8.75 -27.92 7.38
CA MET A 341 -9.85 -28.89 7.40
C MET A 341 -9.39 -30.28 7.86
N GLU A 342 -8.25 -30.76 7.36
CA GLU A 342 -7.65 -32.03 7.81
C GLU A 342 -7.32 -32.00 9.30
N ALA A 343 -6.70 -30.91 9.79
CA ALA A 343 -6.41 -30.74 11.21
C ALA A 343 -7.67 -30.73 12.09
N GLU A 344 -8.75 -30.06 11.64
CA GLU A 344 -10.06 -30.05 12.32
C GLU A 344 -10.72 -31.45 12.35
N ARG A 345 -10.34 -32.34 11.43
CA ARG A 345 -10.84 -33.73 11.34
C ARG A 345 -9.86 -34.77 11.90
N GLY A 346 -8.69 -34.37 12.38
CA GLY A 346 -7.66 -35.29 12.86
C GLY A 346 -7.01 -36.13 11.74
N ILE A 347 -7.05 -35.66 10.49
CA ILE A 347 -6.41 -36.29 9.34
C ILE A 347 -4.98 -35.75 9.23
N ALA A 348 -4.00 -36.64 9.12
CA ALA A 348 -2.60 -36.22 8.96
C ALA A 348 -2.32 -35.78 7.51
N PRO A 349 -1.67 -34.63 7.27
CA PRO A 349 -1.39 -34.16 5.92
C PRO A 349 -0.43 -35.10 5.18
N GLY A 350 -0.61 -35.23 3.86
CA GLY A 350 0.21 -36.07 3.00
C GLY A 350 0.01 -35.79 1.51
N PRO A 351 0.39 -36.71 0.61
CA PRO A 351 0.21 -36.52 -0.84
C PRO A 351 -1.24 -36.22 -1.26
N HIS A 352 -2.22 -36.82 -0.56
CA HIS A 352 -3.64 -36.56 -0.77
C HIS A 352 -4.03 -35.10 -0.52
N THR A 353 -3.36 -34.42 0.41
CA THR A 353 -3.56 -33.00 0.71
C THR A 353 -3.22 -32.12 -0.48
N GLU A 354 -2.11 -32.42 -1.17
CA GLU A 354 -1.68 -31.69 -2.37
C GLU A 354 -2.62 -31.95 -3.55
N TRP A 355 -3.02 -33.21 -3.74
CA TRP A 355 -3.95 -33.61 -4.81
C TRP A 355 -5.30 -32.92 -4.65
N LEU A 356 -5.83 -32.94 -3.42
CA LEU A 356 -7.06 -32.27 -3.06
C LEU A 356 -6.96 -30.76 -3.26
N ALA A 357 -5.87 -30.12 -2.83
CA ALA A 357 -5.68 -28.68 -2.99
C ALA A 357 -5.61 -28.27 -4.47
N ALA A 358 -4.86 -29.00 -5.29
CA ALA A 358 -4.78 -28.76 -6.73
C ALA A 358 -6.14 -28.96 -7.41
N ARG A 359 -6.86 -30.03 -7.06
CA ARG A 359 -8.20 -30.32 -7.59
C ARG A 359 -9.19 -29.21 -7.26
N LEU A 360 -9.23 -28.78 -6.01
CA LEU A 360 -10.13 -27.73 -5.54
C LEU A 360 -9.81 -26.38 -6.19
N ALA A 361 -8.53 -26.02 -6.32
CA ALA A 361 -8.12 -24.80 -7.00
C ALA A 361 -8.58 -24.78 -8.47
N ALA A 362 -8.43 -25.90 -9.18
CA ALA A 362 -8.87 -26.05 -10.57
C ALA A 362 -10.39 -25.93 -10.71
N GLU A 363 -11.14 -26.66 -9.88
CA GLU A 363 -12.60 -26.66 -9.89
C GLU A 363 -13.17 -25.27 -9.54
N ALA A 364 -12.54 -24.57 -8.60
CA ALA A 364 -12.90 -23.20 -8.24
C ALA A 364 -12.66 -22.21 -9.39
N ALA A 365 -11.56 -22.37 -10.14
CA ALA A 365 -11.31 -21.56 -11.33
C ALA A 365 -12.36 -21.78 -12.42
N GLU A 366 -12.73 -23.04 -12.70
CA GLU A 366 -13.78 -23.41 -13.66
C GLU A 366 -15.15 -22.82 -13.27
N ARG A 367 -15.46 -22.83 -11.97
CA ARG A 367 -16.71 -22.30 -11.42
C ARG A 367 -16.70 -20.78 -11.21
N LYS A 368 -15.57 -20.10 -11.50
CA LYS A 368 -15.36 -18.66 -11.27
C LYS A 368 -15.69 -18.25 -9.83
N GLN A 369 -15.18 -19.03 -8.88
CA GLN A 369 -15.41 -18.89 -7.44
C GLN A 369 -14.06 -18.93 -6.70
N GLY A 370 -13.92 -18.19 -5.61
CA GLY A 370 -12.79 -18.27 -4.69
C GLY A 370 -12.87 -19.44 -3.69
N ILE A 371 -11.81 -19.64 -2.90
CA ILE A 371 -11.84 -20.58 -1.77
C ILE A 371 -11.33 -19.85 -0.54
N THR A 372 -12.19 -19.75 0.47
CA THR A 372 -11.88 -19.14 1.77
C THR A 372 -11.85 -20.19 2.87
N ARG A 373 -12.64 -21.26 2.72
CA ARG A 373 -12.66 -22.40 3.63
C ARG A 373 -12.93 -23.69 2.85
N VAL A 374 -12.41 -24.78 3.38
CA VAL A 374 -12.78 -26.14 3.01
C VAL A 374 -13.37 -26.81 4.24
N GLU A 375 -14.46 -27.55 4.07
CA GLU A 375 -15.09 -28.34 5.13
C GLU A 375 -15.30 -29.77 4.61
N MET A 376 -15.25 -30.76 5.48
CA MET A 376 -15.60 -32.15 5.12
C MET A 376 -16.76 -32.58 6.01
N ASP A 377 -17.82 -33.15 5.45
CA ASP A 377 -18.93 -33.68 6.24
C ASP A 377 -18.69 -35.14 6.69
N LYS A 378 -19.68 -35.74 7.35
CA LYS A 378 -19.59 -37.10 7.90
C LYS A 378 -19.60 -38.19 6.81
N ASP A 379 -20.08 -37.87 5.62
CA ASP A 379 -20.22 -38.81 4.50
C ASP A 379 -18.99 -38.77 3.58
N GLY A 380 -17.96 -37.99 3.95
CA GLY A 380 -16.73 -37.86 3.18
C GLY A 380 -16.84 -36.91 1.99
N TRP A 381 -17.86 -36.03 1.98
CA TRP A 381 -17.96 -34.97 0.98
C TRP A 381 -17.16 -33.75 1.42
N ILE A 382 -16.39 -33.21 0.49
CA ILE A 382 -15.56 -32.02 0.68
C ILE A 382 -16.27 -30.83 0.06
N HIS A 383 -16.52 -29.80 0.87
CA HIS A 383 -17.18 -28.57 0.50
C HIS A 383 -16.17 -27.43 0.46
N ALA A 384 -15.94 -26.86 -0.73
CA ALA A 384 -15.20 -25.63 -0.89
C ALA A 384 -16.15 -24.44 -0.82
N ILE A 385 -15.83 -23.48 0.05
CA ILE A 385 -16.71 -22.37 0.40
C ILE A 385 -15.99 -21.05 0.11
N GLU A 386 -16.64 -20.21 -0.68
CA GLU A 386 -16.32 -18.79 -0.82
C GLU A 386 -17.28 -18.00 0.07
N ARG A 387 -16.79 -17.58 1.23
CA ARG A 387 -17.52 -16.72 2.15
C ARG A 387 -16.68 -15.49 2.44
N HIS A 388 -17.27 -14.33 2.21
CA HIS A 388 -16.62 -13.05 2.49
C HIS A 388 -16.84 -12.63 3.94
N TYR A 389 -17.85 -13.21 4.60
CA TYR A 389 -18.24 -12.97 5.99
C TYR A 389 -18.63 -14.30 6.69
N ALA A 390 -18.50 -14.36 8.02
CA ALA A 390 -18.78 -15.60 8.78
C ALA A 390 -20.27 -15.98 8.84
N GLU A 391 -21.17 -15.02 8.62
CA GLU A 391 -22.63 -15.18 8.67
C GLU A 391 -23.25 -15.44 7.29
N ASP A 392 -22.46 -15.32 6.22
CA ASP A 392 -22.89 -15.60 4.85
C ASP A 392 -22.83 -17.12 4.61
N GLU A 393 -23.88 -17.70 4.04
CA GLU A 393 -23.87 -19.12 3.64
C GLU A 393 -22.75 -19.37 2.62
N GLY A 394 -22.37 -18.33 1.87
CA GLY A 394 -21.28 -18.36 0.89
C GLY A 394 -21.61 -19.19 -0.34
N ARG A 395 -20.86 -18.98 -1.43
CA ARG A 395 -20.95 -19.89 -2.58
C ARG A 395 -20.26 -21.18 -2.21
N ARG A 396 -20.91 -22.32 -2.43
CA ARG A 396 -20.36 -23.63 -2.11
C ARG A 396 -20.44 -24.58 -3.29
N PHE A 397 -19.42 -25.39 -3.45
CA PHE A 397 -19.47 -26.60 -4.26
C PHE A 397 -18.87 -27.77 -3.49
N GLY A 398 -19.41 -28.96 -3.73
CA GLY A 398 -18.99 -30.17 -3.07
C GLY A 398 -18.44 -31.18 -4.07
N LEU A 399 -17.52 -32.02 -3.63
CA LEU A 399 -17.12 -33.24 -4.33
C LEU A 399 -16.77 -34.35 -3.32
N PRO A 400 -16.99 -35.63 -3.67
CA PRO A 400 -16.56 -36.75 -2.85
C PRO A 400 -15.04 -36.75 -2.66
N ALA A 401 -14.55 -37.03 -1.45
CA ALA A 401 -13.11 -37.06 -1.16
C ALA A 401 -12.33 -38.01 -2.08
N ALA A 402 -12.90 -39.18 -2.38
CA ALA A 402 -12.29 -40.18 -3.26
C ALA A 402 -12.09 -39.66 -4.70
N GLU A 403 -13.04 -38.89 -5.22
CA GLU A 403 -12.95 -38.24 -6.53
C GLU A 403 -11.98 -37.06 -6.49
N ALA A 404 -11.95 -36.34 -5.36
CA ALA A 404 -11.10 -35.19 -5.20
C ALA A 404 -9.60 -35.52 -5.24
N THR A 405 -9.24 -36.74 -4.81
CA THR A 405 -7.86 -37.23 -4.79
C THR A 405 -7.52 -38.18 -5.95
N SER A 406 -8.45 -38.46 -6.87
CA SER A 406 -8.18 -39.42 -7.96
C SER A 406 -7.55 -38.78 -9.21
N ILE A 407 -7.47 -37.45 -9.27
CA ILE A 407 -6.92 -36.72 -10.42
C ILE A 407 -5.49 -36.26 -10.10
N PRO A 408 -4.50 -36.55 -10.96
CA PRO A 408 -3.14 -36.06 -10.80
C PRO A 408 -3.07 -34.54 -10.69
N VAL A 409 -2.06 -34.03 -9.97
CA VAL A 409 -1.85 -32.59 -9.76
C VAL A 409 -1.65 -31.87 -11.09
N GLU A 410 -0.91 -32.49 -12.01
CA GLU A 410 -0.60 -31.94 -13.33
C GLU A 410 -1.87 -31.81 -14.18
N THR A 411 -2.79 -32.76 -14.09
CA THR A 411 -4.09 -32.68 -14.77
C THR A 411 -4.94 -31.56 -14.17
N SER A 412 -4.91 -31.38 -12.85
CA SER A 412 -5.62 -30.28 -12.18
C SER A 412 -5.01 -28.92 -12.54
N GLY A 413 -3.69 -28.80 -12.61
CA GLY A 413 -3.03 -27.56 -13.06
C GLY A 413 -3.35 -27.21 -14.50
N ALA A 414 -3.34 -28.19 -15.42
CA ALA A 414 -3.77 -27.98 -16.80
C ALA A 414 -5.24 -27.51 -16.91
N ARG A 415 -6.14 -28.09 -16.09
CA ARG A 415 -7.53 -27.65 -16.00
C ARG A 415 -7.65 -26.22 -15.50
N TRP A 416 -6.88 -25.84 -14.48
CA TRP A 416 -6.84 -24.47 -13.97
C TRP A 416 -6.42 -23.48 -15.06
N LEU A 417 -5.35 -23.80 -15.81
CA LEU A 417 -4.85 -22.97 -16.91
C LEU A 417 -5.93 -22.75 -17.97
N ALA A 418 -6.57 -23.84 -18.44
CA ALA A 418 -7.64 -23.79 -19.42
C ALA A 418 -8.85 -23.00 -18.93
N ALA A 419 -9.22 -23.13 -17.65
CA ALA A 419 -10.33 -22.41 -17.04
C ALA A 419 -10.09 -20.89 -16.96
N LYS A 420 -8.84 -20.47 -16.76
CA LYS A 420 -8.47 -19.05 -16.70
C LYS A 420 -8.36 -18.41 -18.07
N SER A 421 -7.67 -19.05 -19.00
CA SER A 421 -7.53 -18.53 -20.36
C SER A 421 -7.04 -19.60 -21.34
N ALA A 422 -7.62 -19.62 -22.53
CA ALA A 422 -7.12 -20.43 -23.64
C ALA A 422 -5.67 -20.09 -24.02
N HIS A 423 -5.20 -18.88 -23.71
CA HIS A 423 -3.83 -18.45 -23.97
C HIS A 423 -2.79 -19.18 -23.12
N TYR A 424 -3.13 -19.66 -21.93
CA TYR A 424 -2.20 -20.48 -21.13
C TYR A 424 -2.02 -21.89 -21.70
N VAL A 425 -2.99 -22.41 -22.44
CA VAL A 425 -2.93 -23.76 -23.05
C VAL A 425 -2.67 -23.70 -24.56
N SER A 426 -2.35 -22.52 -25.08
CA SER A 426 -2.10 -22.31 -26.50
C SER A 426 -0.85 -23.08 -26.94
N THR A 427 -0.98 -23.81 -28.05
CA THR A 427 0.16 -24.46 -28.73
C THR A 427 0.72 -23.60 -29.86
N GLN A 428 0.26 -22.35 -29.98
CA GLN A 428 0.81 -21.42 -30.97
C GLN A 428 2.30 -21.17 -30.69
N PRO A 429 3.12 -21.03 -31.74
CA PRO A 429 4.53 -20.71 -31.56
C PRO A 429 4.69 -19.36 -30.86
N ALA A 430 5.82 -19.19 -30.16
CA ALA A 430 6.18 -17.91 -29.59
C ALA A 430 6.24 -16.85 -30.71
N THR A 431 5.72 -15.65 -30.44
CA THR A 431 5.82 -14.56 -31.41
C THR A 431 7.29 -14.17 -31.58
N GLU A 432 7.80 -14.25 -32.80
CA GLU A 432 9.16 -13.80 -33.10
C GLU A 432 9.26 -12.27 -32.99
N ARG A 433 10.39 -11.80 -32.45
CA ARG A 433 10.71 -10.37 -32.46
C ARG A 433 11.25 -9.98 -33.82
N SER A 434 10.62 -9.01 -34.46
CA SER A 434 11.18 -8.37 -35.64
C SER A 434 12.36 -7.47 -35.26
N GLU A 435 13.29 -7.26 -36.20
CA GLU A 435 14.42 -6.33 -36.02
C GLU A 435 13.96 -4.91 -35.66
N ALA A 436 12.85 -4.45 -36.24
CA ALA A 436 12.25 -3.16 -35.95
C ALA A 436 11.72 -3.05 -34.50
N HIS A 437 11.17 -4.12 -33.94
CA HIS A 437 10.77 -4.16 -32.53
C HIS A 437 11.98 -4.20 -31.61
N GLU A 438 13.01 -4.97 -31.95
CA GLU A 438 14.23 -5.04 -31.17
C GLU A 438 14.92 -3.67 -31.10
N TYR A 439 14.96 -2.95 -32.22
CA TYR A 439 15.43 -1.56 -32.26
C TYR A 439 14.59 -0.64 -31.37
N SER A 440 13.26 -0.75 -31.43
CA SER A 440 12.35 0.08 -30.62
C SER A 440 12.53 -0.16 -29.11
N LEU A 441 12.76 -1.41 -28.70
CA LEU A 441 13.03 -1.77 -27.30
C LEU A 441 14.41 -1.30 -26.82
N ARG A 442 15.40 -1.20 -27.71
CA ARG A 442 16.72 -0.61 -27.38
C ARG A 442 16.62 0.88 -27.05
N MET A 443 15.67 1.57 -27.66
CA MET A 443 15.44 3.01 -27.47
C MET A 443 14.63 3.34 -26.22
N LEU A 444 14.05 2.35 -25.53
CA LEU A 444 13.38 2.58 -24.26
C LEU A 444 14.38 2.97 -23.15
N PRO A 445 14.00 3.88 -22.25
CA PRO A 445 14.75 4.15 -21.03
C PRO A 445 15.01 2.87 -20.21
N PRO A 446 16.09 2.80 -19.41
CA PRO A 446 16.41 1.63 -18.58
C PRO A 446 15.23 1.12 -17.74
N ASP A 447 14.48 2.01 -17.10
CA ASP A 447 13.35 1.66 -16.22
C ASP A 447 12.17 1.10 -17.01
N ASP A 448 11.90 1.67 -18.19
CA ASP A 448 10.87 1.16 -19.11
C ASP A 448 11.26 -0.22 -19.69
N ARG A 449 12.57 -0.48 -19.90
CA ARG A 449 13.06 -1.82 -20.28
C ARG A 449 12.88 -2.83 -19.17
N ALA A 450 13.16 -2.45 -17.92
CA ALA A 450 12.94 -3.31 -16.75
C ALA A 450 11.45 -3.65 -16.59
N MET A 451 10.58 -2.64 -16.70
CA MET A 451 9.13 -2.82 -16.65
C MET A 451 8.63 -3.71 -17.80
N PHE A 452 9.07 -3.44 -19.03
CA PHE A 452 8.73 -4.28 -20.18
C PHE A 452 9.13 -5.74 -19.94
N SER A 453 10.33 -5.98 -19.41
CA SER A 453 10.82 -7.32 -19.08
C SER A 453 9.97 -8.02 -18.02
N ALA A 454 9.56 -7.30 -16.97
CA ALA A 454 8.71 -7.84 -15.91
C ALA A 454 7.32 -8.23 -16.42
N LEU A 455 6.72 -7.39 -17.27
CA LEU A 455 5.43 -7.70 -17.90
C LEU A 455 5.55 -8.87 -18.88
N ARG A 456 6.62 -8.92 -19.69
CA ARG A 456 6.82 -9.99 -20.66
C ARG A 456 7.04 -11.35 -20.00
N GLY A 457 7.80 -11.37 -18.89
CA GLY A 457 8.10 -12.57 -18.11
C GLY A 457 6.86 -13.29 -17.54
N GLN A 458 5.74 -12.59 -17.46
CA GLN A 458 4.47 -13.13 -16.96
C GLN A 458 3.38 -13.24 -18.04
N THR A 459 3.73 -12.93 -19.30
CA THR A 459 2.81 -12.96 -20.44
C THR A 459 3.08 -14.19 -21.32
N PRO A 460 2.06 -14.96 -21.76
CA PRO A 460 2.25 -16.14 -22.61
C PRO A 460 3.06 -15.88 -23.88
N ALA A 461 3.80 -16.90 -24.34
CA ALA A 461 4.79 -16.75 -25.41
C ALA A 461 4.21 -16.36 -26.77
N HIS A 462 3.01 -16.83 -27.12
CA HIS A 462 2.35 -16.48 -28.39
C HIS A 462 1.68 -15.10 -28.36
N VAL A 463 1.60 -14.43 -27.20
CA VAL A 463 1.17 -13.03 -27.12
C VAL A 463 2.37 -12.15 -27.46
N GLY A 464 2.21 -11.35 -28.52
CA GLY A 464 3.30 -10.55 -29.07
C GLY A 464 3.72 -9.37 -28.19
N ASP A 465 4.97 -8.95 -28.36
CA ASP A 465 5.59 -7.83 -27.63
C ASP A 465 4.84 -6.49 -27.80
N ALA A 466 4.04 -6.35 -28.86
CA ALA A 466 3.17 -5.19 -29.08
C ALA A 466 2.15 -4.98 -27.95
N VAL A 467 1.50 -6.07 -27.53
CA VAL A 467 0.52 -6.08 -26.44
C VAL A 467 1.22 -5.76 -25.13
N VAL A 468 2.45 -6.24 -24.94
CA VAL A 468 3.26 -5.96 -23.75
C VAL A 468 3.73 -4.50 -23.70
N ALA A 469 4.09 -3.92 -24.84
CA ALA A 469 4.40 -2.50 -24.95
C ALA A 469 3.17 -1.62 -24.68
N GLN A 470 2.00 -2.04 -25.15
CA GLN A 470 0.74 -1.37 -24.81
C GLN A 470 0.42 -1.50 -23.32
N ALA A 471 0.67 -2.66 -22.72
CA ALA A 471 0.53 -2.87 -21.27
C ALA A 471 1.46 -1.96 -20.47
N LEU A 472 2.70 -1.78 -20.92
CA LEU A 472 3.63 -0.80 -20.35
C LEU A 472 3.05 0.63 -20.43
N LEU A 473 2.57 1.06 -21.60
CA LEU A 473 2.00 2.39 -21.78
C LEU A 473 0.79 2.63 -20.87
N GLU A 474 -0.13 1.66 -20.83
CA GLU A 474 -1.31 1.75 -19.97
C GLU A 474 -0.94 1.67 -18.49
N ALA A 475 0.13 0.96 -18.12
CA ALA A 475 0.62 0.87 -16.75
C ALA A 475 1.03 2.26 -16.28
N ARG A 476 1.79 2.98 -17.11
CA ARG A 476 2.18 4.36 -16.87
C ARG A 476 0.97 5.28 -16.75
N ARG A 477 -0.02 5.15 -17.63
CA ARG A 477 -1.27 5.95 -17.58
C ARG A 477 -2.07 5.70 -16.31
N ASN A 478 -2.03 4.49 -15.78
CA ASN A 478 -2.75 4.07 -14.58
C ASN A 478 -1.88 4.13 -13.31
N GLY A 479 -0.75 4.84 -13.34
CA GLY A 479 0.06 5.15 -12.16
C GLY A 479 1.04 4.05 -11.73
N ILE A 480 1.25 3.02 -12.55
CA ILE A 480 2.24 1.95 -12.35
C ILE A 480 3.52 2.34 -13.10
N HIS A 481 4.47 2.93 -12.38
CA HIS A 481 5.70 3.52 -12.91
C HIS A 481 6.95 2.66 -12.68
N GLU A 482 6.97 1.82 -11.65
CA GLU A 482 8.15 1.01 -11.31
C GLU A 482 7.83 -0.48 -11.27
N THR A 483 8.81 -1.34 -11.53
CA THR A 483 8.65 -2.81 -11.57
C THR A 483 8.06 -3.38 -10.29
N GLU A 484 8.44 -2.81 -9.15
CA GLU A 484 8.00 -3.23 -7.80
C GLU A 484 6.53 -2.86 -7.56
N GLN A 485 5.97 -2.00 -8.39
CA GLN A 485 4.55 -1.66 -8.36
C GLN A 485 3.70 -2.67 -9.10
N VAL A 486 4.26 -3.64 -9.83
CA VAL A 486 3.50 -4.71 -10.46
C VAL A 486 3.33 -5.85 -9.45
N ALA A 487 2.11 -5.99 -8.91
CA ALA A 487 1.75 -7.10 -8.03
C ALA A 487 1.62 -8.42 -8.79
N GLY A 488 1.20 -8.35 -10.05
CA GLY A 488 1.12 -9.53 -10.91
C GLY A 488 0.54 -9.22 -12.28
N VAL A 489 0.84 -10.10 -13.23
CA VAL A 489 0.25 -10.08 -14.56
C VAL A 489 -0.42 -11.43 -14.80
N THR A 490 -1.69 -11.42 -15.20
CA THR A 490 -2.47 -12.63 -15.39
C THR A 490 -3.38 -12.55 -16.60
N MET A 491 -3.74 -13.70 -17.18
CA MET A 491 -4.73 -13.79 -18.25
C MET A 491 -6.09 -14.19 -17.68
N LEU A 492 -7.12 -13.48 -18.10
CA LEU A 492 -8.52 -13.84 -17.86
C LEU A 492 -9.29 -13.79 -19.19
N GLY A 493 -9.62 -14.97 -19.72
CA GLY A 493 -10.10 -15.08 -21.10
C GLY A 493 -9.09 -14.46 -22.07
N ASP A 494 -9.55 -13.55 -22.92
CA ASP A 494 -8.71 -12.84 -23.90
C ASP A 494 -8.12 -11.53 -23.36
N GLN A 495 -8.15 -11.32 -22.04
CA GLN A 495 -7.64 -10.10 -21.43
C GLN A 495 -6.35 -10.34 -20.64
N LEU A 496 -5.34 -9.52 -20.91
CA LEU A 496 -4.14 -9.35 -20.10
C LEU A 496 -4.43 -8.35 -18.99
N HIS A 497 -4.32 -8.82 -17.76
CA HIS A 497 -4.60 -8.06 -16.55
C HIS A 497 -3.27 -7.73 -15.88
N VAL A 498 -2.94 -6.44 -15.77
CA VAL A 498 -1.78 -5.99 -14.98
C VAL A 498 -2.32 -5.39 -13.69
N ILE A 499 -1.92 -5.96 -12.57
CA ILE A 499 -2.38 -5.58 -11.25
C ILE A 499 -1.23 -4.89 -10.54
N GLY A 500 -1.45 -3.66 -10.09
CA GLY A 500 -0.49 -2.93 -9.29
C GLY A 500 -0.54 -3.34 -7.82
N THR A 501 0.53 -3.06 -7.07
CA THR A 501 0.60 -3.27 -5.61
C THR A 501 -0.25 -2.26 -4.85
N THR A 502 -0.65 -1.15 -5.50
CA THR A 502 -1.61 -0.19 -4.94
C THR A 502 -3.03 -0.54 -5.38
N PRO A 503 -4.00 -0.68 -4.46
CA PRO A 503 -5.40 -0.89 -4.83
C PRO A 503 -5.90 0.15 -5.84
N GLY A 504 -6.58 -0.30 -6.90
CA GLY A 504 -7.09 0.55 -7.99
C GLY A 504 -6.15 0.66 -9.19
N GLN A 505 -4.86 0.34 -9.04
CA GLN A 505 -3.95 0.20 -10.17
C GLN A 505 -4.25 -1.10 -10.91
N ARG A 506 -5.05 -1.02 -11.97
CA ARG A 506 -5.36 -2.18 -12.81
C ARG A 506 -5.48 -1.77 -14.26
N ILE A 507 -4.97 -2.64 -15.12
CA ILE A 507 -5.12 -2.52 -16.57
C ILE A 507 -5.79 -3.77 -17.07
N TRP A 508 -6.70 -3.61 -18.02
CA TRP A 508 -7.29 -4.72 -18.76
C TRP A 508 -7.06 -4.46 -20.25
N LEU A 509 -6.29 -5.32 -20.90
CA LEU A 509 -6.00 -5.22 -22.33
C LEU A 509 -6.49 -6.45 -23.07
N ASN A 510 -7.27 -6.26 -24.12
CA ASN A 510 -7.64 -7.37 -24.99
C ASN A 510 -6.45 -7.76 -25.86
N VAL A 511 -5.98 -9.01 -25.75
CA VAL A 511 -4.78 -9.49 -26.46
C VAL A 511 -5.07 -9.94 -27.90
N THR A 512 -6.34 -9.99 -28.28
CA THR A 512 -6.79 -10.34 -29.65
C THR A 512 -7.04 -9.11 -30.52
N ALA A 513 -7.02 -7.90 -29.93
CA ALA A 513 -7.14 -6.65 -30.68
C ALA A 513 -5.82 -6.34 -31.39
N GLU A 514 -5.88 -6.07 -32.69
CA GLU A 514 -4.71 -5.63 -33.47
C GLU A 514 -4.31 -4.22 -33.03
N ALA A 515 -3.25 -4.11 -32.23
CA ALA A 515 -2.61 -2.84 -31.91
C ALA A 515 -1.34 -2.68 -32.77
N PRO A 516 -1.15 -1.56 -33.49
CA PRO A 516 0.10 -1.25 -34.16
C PRO A 516 1.23 -1.10 -33.11
N PRO A 517 2.25 -1.97 -33.12
CA PRO A 517 3.26 -2.03 -32.05
C PRO A 517 4.14 -0.76 -32.01
N GLN A 518 4.47 -0.23 -33.19
CA GLN A 518 5.32 0.95 -33.33
C GLN A 518 4.64 2.20 -32.77
N GLU A 519 3.32 2.33 -32.96
CA GLU A 519 2.57 3.47 -32.43
C GLU A 519 2.55 3.47 -30.90
N SER A 520 2.41 2.32 -30.25
CA SER A 520 2.38 2.25 -28.77
C SER A 520 3.74 2.60 -28.15
N ILE A 521 4.84 2.14 -28.74
CA ILE A 521 6.19 2.48 -28.28
C ILE A 521 6.52 3.94 -28.61
N GLN A 522 6.19 4.44 -29.80
CA GLN A 522 6.34 5.85 -30.15
C GLN A 522 5.50 6.75 -29.26
N GLN A 523 4.26 6.36 -28.92
CA GLN A 523 3.41 7.09 -27.99
C GLN A 523 3.99 7.10 -26.57
N THR A 524 4.67 6.03 -26.15
CA THR A 524 5.40 6.00 -24.87
C THR A 524 6.56 6.99 -24.90
N LEU A 525 7.36 7.00 -25.98
CA LEU A 525 8.46 7.94 -26.16
C LEU A 525 7.96 9.40 -26.28
N GLN A 526 6.88 9.64 -27.01
CA GLN A 526 6.26 10.97 -27.15
C GLN A 526 5.61 11.43 -25.85
N ALA A 527 4.95 10.55 -25.09
CA ALA A 527 4.41 10.90 -23.78
C ALA A 527 5.51 11.27 -22.80
N ASN A 528 6.66 10.57 -22.87
CA ASN A 528 7.85 10.90 -22.11
C ASN A 528 8.43 12.26 -22.54
N GLN A 529 8.59 12.51 -23.85
CA GLN A 529 9.05 13.80 -24.38
C GLN A 529 8.10 14.96 -24.06
N GLN A 530 6.79 14.80 -24.24
CA GLN A 530 5.80 15.82 -23.88
C GLN A 530 5.77 16.10 -22.38
N ARG A 531 6.01 15.08 -21.55
CA ARG A 531 6.16 15.27 -20.11
C ARG A 531 7.42 16.09 -19.82
N GLU A 532 8.54 15.77 -20.43
CA GLU A 532 9.79 16.54 -20.31
C GLU A 532 9.62 17.99 -20.78
N GLU A 533 8.96 18.22 -21.92
CA GLU A 533 8.68 19.53 -22.48
C GLU A 533 7.70 20.34 -21.63
N ARG A 534 6.63 19.73 -21.10
CA ARG A 534 5.70 20.40 -20.18
C ARG A 534 6.39 20.80 -18.88
N LEU A 535 7.27 19.93 -18.36
CA LEU A 535 8.07 20.23 -17.18
C LEU A 535 9.07 21.36 -17.46
N ALA A 536 9.73 21.35 -18.62
CA ALA A 536 10.62 22.41 -19.06
C ALA A 536 9.90 23.75 -19.28
N ALA A 537 8.71 23.73 -19.90
CA ALA A 537 7.89 24.90 -20.16
C ALA A 537 7.31 25.50 -18.87
N GLN A 538 6.86 24.67 -17.92
CA GLN A 538 6.42 25.13 -16.60
C GLN A 538 7.57 25.78 -15.83
N ASN A 539 8.77 25.19 -15.88
CA ASN A 539 9.96 25.76 -15.24
C ASN A 539 10.35 27.10 -15.88
N GLN A 540 10.26 27.24 -17.20
CA GLN A 540 10.52 28.52 -17.89
C GLN A 540 9.47 29.59 -17.60
N GLN A 541 8.18 29.23 -17.56
CA GLN A 541 7.10 30.16 -17.19
C GLN A 541 7.25 30.66 -15.75
N GLN A 542 7.59 29.78 -14.81
CA GLN A 542 7.86 30.18 -13.43
C GLN A 542 9.06 31.12 -13.34
N ALA A 543 10.14 30.85 -14.08
CA ALA A 543 11.31 31.72 -14.13
C ALA A 543 10.99 33.11 -14.75
N GLN A 544 10.20 33.16 -15.81
CA GLN A 544 9.79 34.44 -16.42
C GLN A 544 8.84 35.25 -15.53
N GLN A 545 7.87 34.59 -14.88
CA GLN A 545 6.97 35.25 -13.93
C GLN A 545 7.73 35.83 -12.73
N GLN A 546 8.72 35.10 -12.21
CA GLN A 546 9.61 35.59 -11.16
C GLN A 546 10.47 36.78 -11.62
N THR A 547 10.89 36.81 -12.89
CA THR A 547 11.71 37.89 -13.44
C THR A 547 10.88 39.16 -13.71
N GLN A 548 9.64 39.02 -14.21
CA GLN A 548 8.70 40.14 -14.39
C GLN A 548 8.20 40.71 -13.05
N ALA A 549 7.93 39.84 -12.06
CA ALA A 549 7.59 40.27 -10.70
C ALA A 549 8.74 41.06 -10.05
N ARG A 550 9.99 40.71 -10.34
CA ARG A 550 11.18 41.46 -9.88
C ARG A 550 11.33 42.81 -10.57
N ALA A 551 11.02 42.90 -11.87
CA ALA A 551 11.11 44.15 -12.63
C ALA A 551 10.03 45.17 -12.25
N LEU A 552 8.81 44.71 -11.91
CA LEU A 552 7.70 45.55 -11.43
C LEU A 552 7.87 46.00 -9.96
N SER A 553 8.79 45.39 -9.22
CA SER A 553 9.10 45.76 -7.83
C SER A 553 10.24 46.79 -7.71
N LEU A 554 10.84 47.20 -8.82
CA LEU A 554 12.01 48.10 -8.88
C LEU A 554 11.75 49.42 -9.65
N GLY A 555 10.51 49.64 -10.12
CA GLY A 555 10.02 50.90 -10.66
C GLY A 555 8.81 51.36 -9.88
#